data_AF-A0A969Y4W4-F1
#
_entry.id   AF-A0A969Y4W4-F1
#
_cell.length_a   1.000
_cell.length_b   1.000
_cell.length_c   1.000
_cell.angle_alpha   90.00
_cell.angle_beta   90.00
_cell.angle_gamma   90.00
#
_symmetry.space_group_name_H-M   'P 1'
#
loop_
_entity.id
_entity.type
_entity.pdbx_description
1 polymer ?
#
loop_
_entity_poly.entity_id
_entity_poly.type
_entity_poly.pdbx_seq_one_letter_code
_entity_poly.pdbx_strand_id
1 'polypeptide(L)'
;MAFKNTITINAEDKTIAQLKRIRGQVDGLIRMYQDERSCVEIAQQITAVRNSLARVSRDVLTGAANRCVNDREQKQLNSILKELLK
;
A
#
# COMPACT_ATOMS: atom_id res chain seq x y z
N MET A 1 -5.60 5.95 27.74
CA MET A 1 -4.98 5.27 26.58
C MET A 1 -5.30 6.08 25.33
N ALA A 2 -4.34 6.88 24.83
CA ALA A 2 -4.51 7.58 23.57
C ALA A 2 -3.93 6.69 22.46
N PHE A 3 -4.81 6.04 21.70
CA PHE A 3 -4.42 5.33 20.49
C PHE A 3 -3.82 6.36 19.53
N LYS A 4 -2.51 6.28 19.28
CA LYS A 4 -1.86 7.12 18.26
C LYS A 4 -2.31 6.64 16.87
N ASN A 5 -3.45 7.13 16.40
CA ASN A 5 -3.98 6.95 15.04
C ASN A 5 -3.18 7.74 13.98
N THR A 6 -1.91 8.04 14.26
CA THR A 6 -1.07 8.88 13.41
C THR A 6 -0.07 7.99 12.68
N ILE A 7 0.00 8.14 11.35
CA ILE A 7 1.01 7.45 10.54
C ILE A 7 2.39 7.94 11.00
N THR A 8 3.18 7.03 11.57
CA THR A 8 4.57 7.33 11.96
C THR A 8 5.47 6.84 10.83
N ILE A 9 6.10 7.78 10.13
CA ILE A 9 6.99 7.50 9.00
C ILE A 9 8.39 7.19 9.54
N ASN A 10 8.87 5.97 9.34
CA ASN A 10 10.24 5.58 9.64
C ASN A 10 11.10 5.65 8.37
N ALA A 11 12.43 5.67 8.50
CA ALA A 11 13.35 5.72 7.36
C ALA A 11 13.19 4.56 6.36
N GLU A 12 12.61 3.43 6.79
CA GLU A 12 12.30 2.26 5.96
C GLU A 12 10.86 2.22 5.43
N ASP A 13 10.10 3.31 5.53
CA ASP A 13 8.69 3.34 5.11
C ASP A 13 8.55 3.25 3.58
N LYS A 14 8.37 2.01 3.12
CA LYS A 14 8.16 1.67 1.71
C LYS A 14 6.85 2.25 1.15
N THR A 15 5.93 2.73 2.00
CA THR A 15 4.65 3.30 1.58
C THR A 15 4.84 4.57 0.76
N ILE A 16 5.73 5.46 1.20
CA ILE A 16 6.03 6.69 0.45
C ILE A 16 6.64 6.37 -0.92
N ALA A 17 7.52 5.38 -1.01
CA ALA A 17 8.07 4.94 -2.29
C ALA A 17 6.98 4.37 -3.22
N GLN A 18 6.01 3.63 -2.68
CA GLN A 18 4.86 3.13 -3.45
C GLN A 18 3.96 4.29 -3.93
N LEU A 19 3.63 5.24 -3.06
CA LEU A 19 2.83 6.41 -3.43
C LEU A 19 3.52 7.26 -4.52
N LYS A 20 4.85 7.45 -4.44
CA LYS A 20 5.63 8.11 -5.50
C LYS A 20 5.54 7.39 -6.85
N ARG A 21 5.53 6.05 -6.85
CA ARG A 21 5.32 5.26 -8.08
C ARG A 21 3.91 5.43 -8.62
N ILE A 22 2.90 5.38 -7.75
CA ILE A 22 1.49 5.59 -8.13
C ILE A 22 1.29 6.96 -8.76
N ARG A 23 1.91 8.02 -8.21
CA ARG A 23 1.90 9.35 -8.81
C ARG A 23 2.40 9.31 -10.27
N GLY A 24 3.53 8.65 -10.53
CA GLY A 24 4.04 8.50 -11.90
C GLY A 24 3.10 7.73 -12.83
N GLN A 25 2.34 6.75 -12.32
CA GLN A 25 1.30 6.07 -13.10
C GLN A 25 0.13 7.00 -13.44
N VAL A 26 -0.29 7.85 -12.50
CA VAL A 26 -1.34 8.86 -12.72
C VAL A 26 -0.86 9.92 -13.72
N ASP A 27 0.39 10.38 -13.62
CA ASP A 27 0.99 11.29 -14.61
C ASP A 27 1.02 10.65 -16.00
N GLY A 28 1.30 9.34 -16.08
CA GLY A 28 1.22 8.57 -17.32
C GLY A 28 -0.19 8.50 -17.88
N LEU A 29 -1.20 8.26 -17.04
CA LEU A 29 -2.61 8.27 -17.43
C LEU A 29 -3.05 9.62 -18.02
N ILE A 30 -2.61 10.73 -17.42
CA ILE A 30 -2.91 12.08 -17.92
C ILE A 30 -2.37 12.23 -19.34
N ARG A 31 -1.11 11.84 -19.59
CA ARG A 31 -0.51 11.88 -20.92
C ARG A 31 -1.26 10.98 -21.90
N MET A 32 -1.57 9.75 -21.52
CA MET A 32 -2.33 8.83 -22.38
C MET A 32 -3.71 9.39 -22.77
N TYR A 33 -4.35 10.12 -21.87
CA TYR A 33 -5.63 10.76 -22.16
C TYR A 33 -5.46 11.96 -23.10
N GLN A 34 -4.42 12.78 -22.90
CA GLN A 34 -4.08 13.90 -23.79
C GLN A 34 -3.66 13.44 -25.18
N ASP A 35 -2.99 12.29 -25.28
CA ASP A 35 -2.57 11.66 -26.53
C ASP A 35 -3.70 10.87 -27.22
N GLU A 36 -4.94 11.00 -26.74
CA GLU A 36 -6.13 10.34 -27.28
C GLU A 36 -5.97 8.82 -27.47
N ARG A 37 -5.28 8.15 -26.53
CA ARG A 37 -5.07 6.70 -26.60
C ARG A 37 -6.38 5.92 -26.44
N SER A 38 -6.34 4.64 -26.82
CA SER A 38 -7.50 3.75 -26.79
C SER A 38 -8.13 3.69 -25.39
N CYS A 39 -9.46 3.74 -25.35
CA CYS A 39 -10.23 3.61 -24.10
C CYS A 39 -9.90 2.31 -23.35
N VAL A 40 -9.59 1.23 -24.07
CA VAL A 40 -9.20 -0.06 -23.49
C VAL A 40 -7.85 0.04 -22.77
N GLU A 41 -6.87 0.71 -23.40
CA GLU A 41 -5.54 0.89 -22.79
C GLU A 41 -5.62 1.80 -21.55
N ILE A 42 -6.39 2.89 -21.63
CA ILE A 42 -6.62 3.78 -20.48
C ILE A 42 -7.30 3.02 -19.34
N ALA A 43 -8.34 2.24 -19.62
CA ALA A 43 -9.04 1.43 -18.61
C ALA A 43 -8.14 0.40 -17.93
N GLN A 44 -7.22 -0.22 -18.68
CA GLN A 44 -6.21 -1.12 -18.12
C GLN A 44 -5.27 -0.40 -17.17
N GLN A 45 -4.77 0.79 -17.53
CA GLN A 45 -3.89 1.57 -16.67
C GLN A 45 -4.61 2.09 -15.42
N ILE A 46 -5.87 2.51 -15.52
CA ILE A 46 -6.70 2.86 -14.35
C ILE A 46 -6.80 1.66 -13.40
N THR A 47 -7.02 0.46 -13.94
CA THR A 47 -7.10 -0.76 -13.13
C THR A 47 -5.77 -1.06 -12.43
N ALA A 48 -4.64 -0.85 -13.11
CA ALA A 48 -3.31 -1.02 -12.52
C ALA A 48 -3.05 -0.03 -11.37
N VAL A 49 -3.44 1.24 -11.53
CA VAL A 49 -3.37 2.26 -10.47
C VAL A 49 -4.24 1.88 -9.27
N ARG A 50 -5.48 1.46 -9.53
CA ARG A 50 -6.41 1.03 -8.47
C ARG A 50 -5.87 -0.13 -7.67
N ASN A 51 -5.26 -1.12 -8.32
CA ASN A 51 -4.64 -2.27 -7.66
C ASN A 51 -3.44 -1.85 -6.79
N SER A 52 -2.65 -0.90 -7.28
CA SER A 52 -1.50 -0.35 -6.54
C SER A 52 -1.96 0.40 -5.29
N LEU A 53 -3.01 1.23 -5.41
CA LEU A 53 -3.63 1.91 -4.28
C LEU A 53 -4.21 0.92 -3.26
N ALA A 54 -4.90 -0.12 -3.71
CA ALA A 54 -5.44 -1.16 -2.82
C ALA A 54 -4.35 -1.87 -2.03
N ARG A 55 -3.17 -2.09 -2.62
CA ARG A 55 -2.00 -2.63 -1.90
C ARG A 55 -1.50 -1.65 -0.84
N VAL A 56 -1.36 -0.37 -1.17
CA VAL A 56 -0.96 0.66 -0.20
C VAL A 56 -1.96 0.73 0.97
N SER A 57 -3.26 0.70 0.70
CA SER A 57 -4.28 0.69 1.76
C SER A 57 -4.11 -0.51 2.70
N ARG A 58 -3.83 -1.71 2.17
CA ARG A 58 -3.55 -2.90 2.99
C ARG A 58 -2.28 -2.73 3.82
N ASP A 59 -1.21 -2.20 3.23
CA ASP A 59 0.06 -1.99 3.93
C ASP A 59 -0.11 -1.00 5.10
N VAL A 60 -0.85 0.09 4.88
CA VAL A 60 -1.17 1.09 5.91
C VAL A 60 -2.01 0.49 7.03
N LEU A 61 -3.07 -0.24 6.69
CA LEU A 61 -3.94 -0.89 7.67
C LEU A 61 -3.20 -1.99 8.44
N THR A 62 -2.35 -2.76 7.79
CA THR A 62 -1.53 -3.81 8.43
C THR A 62 -0.52 -3.17 9.38
N GLY A 63 0.13 -2.08 8.97
CA GLY A 63 1.02 -1.32 9.84
C GLY A 63 0.29 -0.74 11.06
N ALA A 64 -0.95 -0.25 10.89
CA ALA A 64 -1.78 0.23 11.99
C ALA A 64 -2.22 -0.92 12.92
N ALA A 65 -2.68 -2.05 12.36
CA ALA A 65 -3.08 -3.23 13.10
C ALA A 65 -1.92 -3.79 13.93
N ASN A 66 -0.72 -3.88 13.35
CA ASN A 66 0.49 -4.31 14.05
C ASN A 66 0.84 -3.39 15.23
N ARG A 67 0.63 -2.07 15.11
CA ARG A 67 0.83 -1.11 16.21
C ARG A 67 -0.28 -1.13 17.27
N CYS A 68 -1.45 -1.65 16.93
CA CYS A 68 -2.59 -1.80 17.86
C CYS A 68 -2.58 -3.12 18.63
N VAL A 69 -1.79 -4.10 18.17
CA VAL A 69 -1.55 -5.37 18.86
C VAL A 69 -0.37 -5.18 19.82
N ASN A 70 -0.50 -5.63 21.07
CA ASN A 70 0.58 -5.45 22.06
C ASN A 70 1.82 -6.24 21.63
N ASP A 71 3.03 -5.73 21.92
CA ASP A 71 4.33 -6.32 21.52
C ASP A 71 4.46 -7.84 21.82
N ARG A 72 3.76 -8.33 22.86
CA ARG A 72 3.71 -9.75 23.22
C ARG A 72 2.98 -10.61 22.19
N GLU A 73 1.88 -10.13 21.63
CA GLU A 73 1.04 -10.88 20.69
C GLU A 73 1.62 -10.82 19.26
N GLN A 74 2.31 -9.73 18.91
CA GLN A 74 3.00 -9.57 17.62
C GLN A 74 4.10 -10.61 17.41
N LYS A 75 4.93 -10.88 18.42
CA LYS A 75 5.97 -11.92 18.35
C LYS A 75 5.38 -13.32 18.21
N GLN A 76 4.27 -13.59 18.90
CA GLN A 76 3.62 -14.88 18.92
C GLN A 76 2.96 -15.19 17.56
N LEU A 77 2.25 -14.22 16.97
CA LEU A 77 1.64 -14.35 15.64
C LEU A 77 2.68 -14.62 14.54
N ASN A 78 3.80 -13.89 14.56
CA ASN A 78 4.88 -14.07 13.59
C ASN A 78 5.58 -15.43 13.70
N SER A 79 5.65 -16.01 14.91
CA SER A 79 6.18 -17.35 15.12
C SER A 79 5.25 -18.42 14.55
N ILE A 80 3.95 -18.29 14.84
CA ILE A 80 2.92 -19.24 14.38
C ILE A 80 2.81 -19.22 12.86
N LEU A 81 2.82 -18.03 12.24
CA LEU A 81 2.74 -17.90 10.78
C LEU A 81 3.94 -18.58 10.07
N LYS A 82 5.14 -18.53 10.66
CA LYS A 82 6.35 -19.19 10.13
C LYS A 82 6.31 -20.71 10.25
N GLU A 83 5.65 -21.25 11.27
CA GLU A 83 5.49 -22.70 11.44
C GLU A 83 4.42 -23.27 10.50
N LEU A 84 3.35 -22.51 10.25
CA LEU A 84 2.24 -22.94 9.41
C LEU A 84 2.49 -22.78 7.90
N LEU A 85 3.32 -21.82 7.49
CA LEU A 85 3.63 -21.55 6.08
C LEU A 85 4.98 -22.13 5.63
N LYS A 86 5.35 -23.29 6.18
CA LYS A 86 6.40 -24.13 5.56
C LYS A 86 5.92 -24.74 4.26
#